data_AF-A0A935FX14-F1
#
_entry.id   AF-A0A935FX14-F1
#
_cell.length_a   1.000
_cell.length_b   1.000
_cell.length_c   1.000
_cell.angle_alpha   90.00
_cell.angle_beta   90.00
_cell.angle_gamma   90.00
#
_symmetry.space_group_name_H-M   'P 1'
#
loop_
_entity.id
_entity.type
_entity.pdbx_description
1 polymer ?
#
loop_
_entity_poly.entity_id
_entity_poly.type
_entity_poly.pdbx_seq_one_letter_code
_entity_poly.pdbx_strand_id
1 'polypeptide(L)'
;MIINLTDSVTLAQTSFKFDDPDGEGGNPLPPLILLIGANRTYFAQIILLNKSVTPVDTISNEVLEEGRSSVFLYNNDVSTVISYADADINGNPIGLETIWRDGATSNGRILVFSNINREPRHLPRNPAHW
;
A
#
# COMPACT_ATOMS: atom_id res chain seq x y z
N MET A 1 7.31 3.03 2.15
CA MET A 1 6.44 1.87 1.82
C MET A 1 7.28 0.64 1.47
N ILE A 2 6.80 -0.55 1.83
CA ILE A 2 7.36 -1.84 1.40
C ILE A 2 6.23 -2.66 0.76
N ILE A 3 6.49 -3.34 -0.34
CA ILE A 3 5.56 -4.27 -1.00
C ILE A 3 6.20 -5.65 -1.02
N ASN A 4 5.55 -6.63 -0.40
CA ASN A 4 5.97 -8.03 -0.42
C ASN A 4 5.03 -8.81 -1.32
N LEU A 5 5.55 -9.42 -2.38
CA LEU A 5 4.81 -10.31 -3.26
C LEU A 5 5.18 -11.76 -2.93
N THR A 6 4.16 -12.61 -2.76
CA THR A 6 4.32 -14.05 -2.62
C THR A 6 3.65 -14.74 -3.80
N ASP A 7 4.43 -15.45 -4.63
CA ASP A 7 3.90 -16.26 -5.72
C ASP A 7 3.05 -17.41 -5.16
N SER A 8 1.79 -17.49 -5.55
CA SER A 8 0.83 -18.49 -5.02
C SER A 8 1.20 -19.94 -5.30
N VAL A 9 2.07 -20.20 -6.29
CA VAL A 9 2.46 -21.55 -6.72
C VAL A 9 3.81 -21.93 -6.14
N THR A 10 4.81 -21.05 -6.32
CA THR A 10 6.19 -21.34 -5.90
C THR A 10 6.47 -20.94 -4.45
N LEU A 11 5.60 -20.10 -3.87
CA LEU A 11 5.79 -19.45 -2.56
C LEU A 11 7.04 -18.55 -2.50
N ALA A 12 7.66 -18.27 -3.65
CA ALA A 12 8.79 -17.35 -3.73
C ALA A 12 8.34 -15.94 -3.34
N GLN A 13 9.16 -15.28 -2.53
CA GLN A 13 8.89 -13.93 -2.05
C GLN A 13 9.79 -12.92 -2.74
N THR A 14 9.21 -11.81 -3.20
CA THR A 14 9.94 -10.67 -3.74
C THR A 14 9.51 -9.42 -3.00
N SER A 15 10.47 -8.64 -2.50
CA SER A 15 10.22 -7.43 -1.74
C SER A 15 10.70 -6.20 -2.50
N PHE A 16 9.84 -5.19 -2.60
CA PHE A 16 10.13 -3.90 -3.19
C PHE A 16 10.01 -2.83 -2.11
N LYS A 17 11.00 -1.95 -2.04
CA LYS A 17 10.99 -0.82 -1.10
C LYS A 17 10.88 0.46 -1.87
N PHE A 18 10.03 1.35 -1.36
CA PHE A 18 9.77 2.63 -1.98
C PHE A 18 9.72 3.71 -0.89
N ASP A 19 10.45 4.80 -1.10
CA ASP A 19 10.48 5.92 -0.17
C ASP A 19 9.63 7.08 -0.68
N ASP A 20 8.81 7.60 0.21
CA ASP A 20 7.97 8.78 0.03
C ASP A 20 8.59 9.90 0.89
N PRO A 21 9.49 10.72 0.31
CA PRO A 21 10.30 11.67 1.08
C PRO A 21 9.55 12.97 1.44
N ASP A 22 8.51 13.35 0.69
CA ASP A 22 7.68 14.52 0.97
C ASP A 22 6.46 14.19 1.83
N GLY A 23 6.08 12.91 1.91
CA GLY A 23 5.10 12.44 2.87
C GLY A 23 3.67 12.86 2.54
N GLU A 24 2.83 12.89 3.55
CA GLU A 24 1.39 13.08 3.39
C GLU A 24 1.02 14.41 2.72
N GLY A 25 0.15 14.36 1.70
CA GLY A 25 -0.25 15.54 0.92
C GLY A 25 0.85 16.10 0.01
N GLY A 26 2.00 15.43 -0.06
CA GLY A 26 3.10 15.70 -0.98
C GLY A 26 2.74 15.38 -2.44
N ASN A 27 3.76 15.36 -3.30
CA ASN A 27 3.54 15.02 -4.70
C ASN A 27 3.11 13.56 -4.83
N PRO A 28 2.24 13.22 -5.79
CA PRO A 28 1.95 11.83 -6.09
C PRO A 28 3.26 11.09 -6.40
N LEU A 29 3.43 9.93 -5.78
CA LEU A 29 4.63 9.12 -5.93
C LEU A 29 4.86 8.77 -7.41
N PRO A 30 6.11 8.76 -7.88
CA PRO A 30 6.40 8.32 -9.24
C PRO A 30 5.98 6.87 -9.42
N PRO A 31 5.59 6.50 -10.66
CA PRO A 31 5.14 5.17 -10.99
C PRO A 31 6.18 4.10 -10.62
N LEU A 32 5.82 3.16 -9.74
CA LEU A 32 6.62 1.95 -9.54
C LEU A 32 6.44 1.02 -10.75
N ILE A 33 7.51 0.38 -11.20
CA ILE A 33 7.42 -0.64 -12.25
C ILE A 33 7.91 -1.95 -11.64
N LEU A 34 6.97 -2.87 -11.47
CA LEU A 34 7.24 -4.20 -10.99
C LEU A 34 7.28 -5.14 -12.20
N LEU A 35 8.24 -6.05 -12.24
CA LEU A 35 8.26 -7.12 -13.22
C LEU A 35 7.79 -8.38 -12.50
N ILE A 36 6.59 -8.82 -12.85
CA ILE A 36 5.99 -10.06 -12.34
C ILE A 36 5.91 -11.08 -13.47
N GLY A 37 5.91 -12.37 -13.11
CA GLY A 37 5.88 -13.44 -14.12
C GLY A 37 4.51 -13.57 -14.77
N ALA A 38 4.48 -13.82 -16.08
CA ALA A 38 3.26 -14.09 -16.82
C ALA A 38 2.52 -15.33 -16.31
N ASN A 39 1.19 -15.30 -16.37
CA ASN A 39 0.29 -16.37 -15.92
C ASN A 39 0.52 -16.79 -14.45
N ARG A 40 0.74 -15.80 -13.58
CA ARG A 40 0.96 -16.00 -12.14
C ARG A 40 -0.08 -15.27 -11.31
N THR A 41 -0.32 -15.80 -10.12
CA THR A 41 -1.06 -15.11 -9.06
C THR A 41 -0.11 -14.81 -7.92
N TYR A 42 -0.11 -13.56 -7.46
CA TYR A 42 0.69 -13.09 -6.33
C TYR A 42 -0.23 -12.57 -5.22
N PHE A 43 0.10 -12.94 -3.98
CA PHE A 43 -0.42 -12.30 -2.78
C PHE A 43 0.50 -11.14 -2.43
N ALA A 44 -0.02 -9.92 -2.45
CA ALA A 44 0.72 -8.71 -2.19
C ALA A 44 0.36 -8.16 -0.80
N GLN A 45 1.37 -7.93 0.02
CA GLN A 45 1.25 -7.24 1.30
C GLN A 45 2.02 -5.92 1.23
N ILE A 46 1.33 -4.83 1.52
CA ILE A 46 1.87 -3.47 1.53
C ILE A 46 2.01 -3.01 2.98
N ILE A 47 3.21 -2.54 3.31
CA ILE A 47 3.54 -2.02 4.64
C ILE A 47 3.83 -0.53 4.50
N LEU A 48 3.07 0.26 5.23
CA LEU A 48 3.27 1.71 5.34
C LEU A 48 4.10 2.01 6.59
N LEU A 49 5.20 2.74 6.39
CA LEU A 49 6.17 3.07 7.44
C LEU A 49 6.11 4.57 7.72
N ASN A 50 6.06 4.94 9.00
CA ASN A 50 6.30 6.31 9.45
C ASN A 50 7.77 6.45 9.84
N LYS A 51 8.55 7.01 8.91
CA LYS A 51 9.98 7.27 9.12
C LYS A 51 10.27 8.59 9.84
N SER A 52 9.25 9.37 10.15
CA SER A 52 9.38 10.66 10.86
C SER A 52 9.48 10.49 12.38
N VAL A 53 9.31 9.27 12.89
CA VAL A 53 9.45 8.91 14.31
C VAL A 53 10.63 7.96 14.50
N THR A 54 11.22 7.96 15.70
CA THR A 54 12.31 7.04 16.06
C THR A 54 11.96 6.33 17.38
N PRO A 55 11.92 4.97 17.39
CA PRO A 55 12.17 4.07 16.26
C PRO A 55 11.10 4.19 15.15
N VAL A 56 11.47 3.85 13.92
CA VAL A 56 10.53 3.81 12.77
C VAL A 56 9.37 2.89 13.13
N ASP A 57 8.15 3.38 12.91
CA ASP A 57 6.93 2.64 13.24
C ASP A 57 6.15 2.26 11.97
N THR A 58 5.30 1.24 12.06
CA THR A 58 4.34 0.89 11.01
C THR A 58 3.03 1.59 11.28
N ILE A 59 2.50 2.28 10.28
CA ILE A 59 1.18 2.93 10.40
C ILE A 59 0.06 2.05 9.84
N SER A 60 0.37 0.84 9.39
CA SER A 60 -0.60 -0.11 8.84
C SER A 60 -1.76 -0.38 9.80
N ASN A 61 -1.50 -0.46 11.11
CA ASN A 61 -2.55 -0.65 12.12
C ASN A 61 -3.43 0.59 12.27
N GLU A 62 -2.83 1.78 12.26
CA GLU A 62 -3.58 3.05 12.30
C GLU A 62 -4.48 3.18 11.06
N VAL A 63 -3.97 2.80 9.90
CA VAL A 63 -4.71 2.79 8.63
C VAL A 63 -5.89 1.79 8.67
N LEU A 64 -5.66 0.60 9.24
CA LEU A 64 -6.69 -0.43 9.40
C LEU A 64 -7.78 -0.01 10.40
N GLU A 65 -7.41 0.63 11.51
CA GLU A 65 -8.35 1.07 12.54
C GLU A 65 -9.12 2.34 12.15
N GLU A 66 -8.44 3.33 11.55
CA GLU A 66 -9.05 4.62 11.28
C GLU A 66 -9.89 4.62 9.99
N GLY A 67 -9.65 3.68 9.05
CA GLY A 67 -10.41 3.52 7.80
C GLY A 67 -10.37 4.74 6.87
N ARG A 68 -9.52 5.72 7.18
CA ARG A 68 -9.42 7.02 6.51
C ARG A 68 -8.25 7.12 5.53
N SER A 69 -7.46 6.06 5.43
CA SER A 69 -6.31 5.97 4.54
C SER A 69 -6.43 4.71 3.70
N SER A 70 -6.22 4.84 2.39
CA SER A 70 -6.24 3.72 1.46
C SER A 70 -5.05 3.82 0.51
N VAL A 71 -4.46 2.68 0.19
CA VAL A 71 -3.48 2.51 -0.88
C VAL A 71 -4.25 2.20 -2.15
N PHE A 72 -4.13 3.07 -3.15
CA PHE A 72 -4.74 2.87 -4.45
C PHE A 72 -3.74 2.27 -5.41
N LEU A 73 -4.08 1.09 -5.91
CA LEU A 73 -3.31 0.39 -6.93
C LEU A 73 -3.94 0.66 -8.28
N TYR A 74 -3.17 1.24 -9.19
CA TYR A 74 -3.59 1.46 -10.57
C TYR A 74 -2.69 0.65 -11.51
N ASN A 75 -3.30 -0.04 -12.47
CA ASN A 75 -2.55 -0.83 -13.42
C ASN A 75 -2.85 -0.33 -14.84
N ASN A 76 -1.81 -0.02 -15.60
CA ASN A 76 -1.91 0.41 -17.01
C ASN A 76 -1.76 -0.74 -18.02
N ASP A 77 -1.45 -1.94 -17.55
CA ASP A 77 -1.43 -3.18 -18.30
C ASP A 77 -2.80 -3.87 -18.24
N VAL A 78 -3.40 -4.05 -19.42
CA VAL A 78 -4.75 -4.60 -19.57
C VAL A 78 -4.84 -6.05 -19.10
N SER A 79 -3.70 -6.73 -18.90
CA SER A 79 -3.65 -8.16 -18.61
C SER A 79 -3.44 -8.50 -17.13
N THR A 80 -3.13 -7.53 -16.28
CA THR A 80 -3.00 -7.74 -14.83
C THR A 80 -4.26 -7.25 -14.10
N VAL A 81 -4.92 -8.15 -13.38
CA VAL A 81 -6.07 -7.83 -12.53
C VAL A 81 -5.61 -7.73 -11.07
N ILE A 82 -5.93 -6.61 -10.42
CA ILE A 82 -5.68 -6.39 -8.99
C ILE A 82 -7.02 -6.45 -8.24
N SER A 83 -7.08 -7.19 -7.14
CA SER A 83 -8.23 -7.26 -6.25
C SER A 83 -7.80 -6.95 -4.82
N TYR A 84 -8.62 -6.17 -4.11
CA TYR A 84 -8.42 -5.88 -2.69
C TYR A 84 -8.82 -7.08 -1.84
N ALA A 85 -8.00 -7.43 -0.86
CA ALA A 85 -8.21 -8.54 0.07
C ALA A 85 -8.44 -8.07 1.51
N ASP A 86 -8.42 -6.76 1.74
CA ASP A 86 -8.66 -6.11 3.02
C ASP A 86 -9.71 -4.99 2.91
N ALA A 87 -10.31 -4.67 4.05
CA ALA A 87 -11.25 -3.57 4.18
C ALA A 87 -11.20 -2.97 5.59
N ASP A 88 -11.62 -1.72 5.72
CA ASP A 88 -11.81 -1.05 7.00
C ASP A 88 -13.05 -1.58 7.75
N ILE A 89 -13.28 -1.05 8.95
CA ILE A 89 -14.48 -1.39 9.76
C ILE A 89 -15.80 -1.07 9.06
N ASN A 90 -15.80 -0.20 8.05
CA ASN A 90 -16.97 0.17 7.26
C ASN A 90 -17.11 -0.67 5.98
N GLY A 91 -16.19 -1.58 5.70
CA GLY A 91 -16.15 -2.41 4.49
C GLY A 91 -15.52 -1.73 3.27
N ASN A 92 -14.86 -0.57 3.43
CA ASN A 92 -14.15 0.11 2.36
C ASN A 92 -12.78 -0.54 2.13
N PRO A 93 -12.38 -0.83 0.89
CA PRO A 93 -11.06 -1.38 0.60
C PRO A 93 -9.92 -0.46 1.06
N ILE A 94 -8.92 -1.05 1.70
CA ILE A 94 -7.75 -0.31 2.19
C ILE A 94 -6.56 -0.50 1.25
N GLY A 95 -6.27 -1.71 0.78
CA GLY A 95 -5.17 -1.98 -0.14
C GLY A 95 -3.82 -2.28 0.52
N LEU A 96 -3.79 -2.62 1.81
CA LEU A 96 -2.62 -3.23 2.46
C LEU A 96 -2.47 -4.70 2.07
N GLU A 97 -3.56 -5.38 1.75
CA GLU A 97 -3.55 -6.74 1.21
C GLU A 97 -4.26 -6.79 -0.13
N THR A 98 -3.56 -7.24 -1.18
CA THR A 98 -4.14 -7.37 -2.52
C THR A 98 -3.72 -8.66 -3.22
N ILE A 99 -4.53 -9.11 -4.18
CA ILE A 99 -4.27 -10.28 -5.03
C ILE A 99 -4.04 -9.80 -6.45
N TRP A 100 -2.88 -10.12 -7.01
CA TRP A 100 -2.50 -9.71 -8.37
C TRP A 100 -2.50 -10.94 -9.26
N ARG A 101 -3.30 -10.91 -10.33
CA ARG A 101 -3.42 -12.00 -11.30
C ARG A 101 -2.94 -11.50 -12.64
N ASP A 102 -1.85 -12.06 -13.13
CA ASP A 102 -1.25 -11.67 -14.39
C ASP A 102 -1.61 -12.64 -15.53
N GLY A 103 -1.87 -12.10 -16.71
CA GLY A 103 -2.21 -12.84 -17.93
C GLY A 103 -1.01 -13.42 -18.69
N ALA A 104 -1.27 -14.06 -19.83
CA ALA A 104 -0.31 -14.89 -20.56
C ALA A 104 0.90 -14.14 -21.18
N THR A 105 0.88 -12.81 -21.26
CA THR A 105 1.93 -12.02 -21.92
C THR A 105 2.04 -10.62 -21.33
N SER A 106 2.39 -10.52 -20.05
CA SER A 106 2.66 -9.22 -19.43
C SER A 106 3.98 -9.23 -18.68
N ASN A 107 4.66 -8.10 -18.77
CA ASN A 107 5.65 -7.66 -17.81
C ASN A 107 4.92 -6.63 -16.95
N GLY A 108 4.00 -7.10 -16.10
CA GLY A 108 2.89 -6.30 -15.58
C GLY A 108 3.34 -5.05 -14.84
N ARG A 109 3.15 -3.88 -15.46
CA ARG A 109 3.58 -2.59 -14.88
C ARG A 109 2.49 -2.09 -13.94
N ILE A 110 2.74 -2.17 -12.63
CA ILE A 110 1.78 -1.78 -11.60
C ILE A 110 2.17 -0.43 -10.99
N LEU A 111 1.31 0.56 -11.18
CA LEU A 111 1.41 1.87 -10.58
C LEU A 111 0.80 1.84 -9.17
N VAL A 112 1.59 2.24 -8.17
CA VAL A 112 1.13 2.27 -6.78
C VAL A 112 1.09 3.71 -6.32
N PHE A 113 -0.09 4.16 -5.86
CA PHE A 113 -0.27 5.48 -5.26
C PHE A 113 -0.78 5.30 -3.83
N SER A 114 -0.13 5.94 -2.86
CA SER A 114 -0.67 6.06 -1.50
C SER A 114 -1.46 7.36 -1.40
N ASN A 115 -2.74 7.28 -0.99
CA ASN A 115 -3.48 8.45 -0.54
C ASN A 115 -3.74 8.29 0.96
N ILE A 116 -2.81 8.81 1.76
CA ILE A 116 -2.93 8.85 3.21
C ILE A 116 -3.61 10.19 3.51
N ASN A 117 -4.87 10.17 3.96
CA ASN A 117 -5.54 11.34 4.53
C ASN A 117 -5.58 11.16 6.05
N ARG A 118 -4.63 11.74 6.78
CA ARG A 118 -4.75 11.97 8.21
C ARG A 118 -5.48 13.29 8.42
N GLU A 119 -6.57 13.23 9.15
CA GLU A 119 -6.87 14.37 10.03
C GLU A 119 -5.74 14.44 11.06
N PRO A 120 -5.21 15.62 11.42
CA PRO A 120 -4.23 15.72 12.49
C PRO A 120 -4.86 15.11 13.74
N ARG A 121 -4.31 13.96 14.16
CA ARG A 121 -4.65 13.32 15.42
C ARG A 121 -4.65 14.43 16.45
N HIS A 122 -5.79 14.66 17.08
CA HIS A 122 -5.91 15.68 18.12
C HIS A 122 -4.70 15.52 19.03
N LEU A 123 -3.80 16.51 19.02
CA LEU A 123 -2.88 16.69 20.13
C LEU A 123 -3.75 16.56 21.38
N PRO A 124 -3.31 15.83 22.43
CA PRO A 124 -4.07 15.84 23.68
C PRO A 124 -4.39 17.31 23.96
N ARG A 125 -5.70 17.64 24.05
CA ARG A 125 -6.11 18.99 24.42
C ARG A 125 -5.29 19.31 25.65
N ASN A 126 -4.32 20.19 25.52
CA ASN A 126 -3.51 20.62 26.64
C ASN A 126 -4.50 21.17 27.67
N PRO A 127 -4.74 20.52 28.83
CA PRO A 127 -5.54 21.13 29.87
C PRO A 127 -4.58 22.00 30.67
N ALA A 128 -4.09 23.06 30.04
CA ALA A 128 -3.41 24.15 30.71
C ALA A 128 -3.96 25.44 30.12
N HIS A 129 -4.17 26.43 31.00
CA HIS A 129 -4.96 27.66 30.83
C HIS A 129 -6.46 27.34 31.05
N TRP A 130 -7.03 27.51 32.24
CA TRP A 130 -6.91 28.64 33.19
C TRP A 130 -6.98 28.16 34.64
#